data_AF-A0A4S3JZL4-F1
#
_entry.id   AF-A0A4S3JZL4-F1
#
_cell.length_a   1.000
_cell.length_b   1.000
_cell.length_c   1.000
_cell.angle_alpha   90.00
_cell.angle_beta   90.00
_cell.angle_gamma   90.00
#
_symmetry.space_group_name_H-M   'P 1'
#
loop_
_entity.id
_entity.type
_entity.pdbx_description
1 polymer ?
#
loop_
_entity_poly.entity_id
_entity_poly.type
_entity_poly.pdbx_seq_one_letter_code
_entity_poly.pdbx_strand_id
1 'polypeptide(L)'
;MNRAPRLPPAGAVGALLAAIGFGIAAWYGWAWFHAPKWTEQEIVGSVELNLALDLSRLPADSMPPEAQQRLRAQLRQEVEAQIAAETEEPRSLTMAGLLMGVFGLVQMIVRRRIAQRRGV
;
A
#
# COMPACT_ATOMS: atom_id res chain seq x y z
N MET A 1 -0.60 -48.91 13.79
CA MET A 1 -0.54 -48.42 12.39
C MET A 1 0.20 -47.09 12.36
N ASN A 2 1.47 -47.10 11.99
CA ASN A 2 2.29 -45.89 11.85
C ASN A 2 2.05 -45.32 10.44
N ARG A 3 1.35 -44.18 10.32
CA ARG A 3 1.22 -43.48 9.03
C ARG A 3 2.51 -42.70 8.79
N ALA A 4 3.28 -43.07 7.78
CA ALA A 4 4.45 -42.30 7.37
C ALA A 4 4.04 -40.85 7.03
N PRO A 5 4.85 -39.84 7.41
CA PRO A 5 4.56 -38.45 7.11
C PRO A 5 4.52 -38.24 5.59
N ARG A 6 3.41 -37.68 5.09
CA ARG A 6 3.29 -37.28 3.68
C ARG A 6 4.14 -36.03 3.48
N LEU A 7 5.23 -36.15 2.73
CA LEU A 7 5.99 -34.98 2.30
C LEU A 7 5.13 -34.13 1.36
N PRO A 8 5.16 -32.80 1.50
CA PRO A 8 4.41 -31.91 0.62
C PRO A 8 4.88 -32.08 -0.84
N PRO A 9 3.98 -31.95 -1.83
CA PRO A 9 4.34 -32.10 -3.23
C PRO A 9 5.37 -31.05 -3.64
N ALA A 10 6.24 -31.42 -4.58
CA ALA A 10 7.25 -30.52 -5.12
C ALA A 10 6.58 -29.26 -5.70
N GLY A 11 6.92 -28.09 -5.14
CA GLY A 11 6.34 -26.81 -5.55
C GLY A 11 5.21 -26.29 -4.66
N ALA A 12 4.79 -27.02 -3.62
CA ALA A 12 3.75 -26.54 -2.68
C ALA A 12 4.10 -25.18 -2.04
N VAL A 13 5.37 -24.98 -1.67
CA VAL A 13 5.86 -23.69 -1.14
C VAL A 13 5.74 -22.58 -2.17
N GLY A 14 6.09 -22.86 -3.43
CA GLY A 14 6.02 -21.88 -4.52
C GLY A 14 4.58 -21.52 -4.85
N ALA A 15 3.67 -22.50 -4.84
CA ALA A 15 2.23 -22.27 -4.99
C ALA A 15 1.66 -21.41 -3.85
N LEU A 16 2.07 -21.67 -2.60
CA LEU A 16 1.64 -20.87 -1.45
C LEU A 16 2.17 -19.43 -1.54
N LEU A 17 3.46 -19.24 -1.84
CA LEU A 17 4.05 -17.92 -2.04
C LEU A 17 3.38 -17.17 -3.20
N ALA A 18 3.09 -17.87 -4.29
CA ALA A 18 2.39 -17.30 -5.44
C ALA A 18 0.98 -16.84 -5.04
N ALA A 19 0.21 -17.69 -4.36
CA ALA A 19 -1.14 -17.39 -3.92
C ALA A 19 -1.18 -16.20 -2.95
N ILE A 20 -0.27 -16.17 -1.97
CA ILE A 20 -0.17 -15.05 -1.02
C ILE A 20 0.23 -13.77 -1.75
N GLY A 21 1.28 -13.82 -2.57
CA GLY A 21 1.76 -12.65 -3.31
C GLY A 21 0.69 -12.06 -4.22
N PHE A 22 0.02 -12.89 -5.04
CA PHE A 22 -1.06 -12.43 -5.89
C PHE A 22 -2.30 -11.99 -5.11
N GLY A 23 -2.59 -12.61 -3.96
CA GLY A 23 -3.67 -12.16 -3.07
C GLY A 23 -3.42 -10.76 -2.53
N ILE A 24 -2.20 -10.49 -2.04
CA ILE A 24 -1.78 -9.15 -1.60
C ILE A 24 -1.85 -8.16 -2.77
N ALA A 25 -1.31 -8.53 -3.93
CA ALA A 25 -1.33 -7.68 -5.12
C ALA A 25 -2.75 -7.34 -5.58
N ALA A 26 -3.66 -8.33 -5.56
CA ALA A 26 -5.05 -8.12 -5.95
C ALA A 26 -5.77 -7.20 -4.95
N TRP A 27 -5.57 -7.41 -3.65
CA TRP A 27 -6.18 -6.58 -2.61
C TRP A 27 -5.71 -5.13 -2.67
N TYR A 28 -4.40 -4.91 -2.58
CA TYR A 28 -3.84 -3.55 -2.59
C TYR A 28 -3.93 -2.90 -3.97
N GLY A 29 -3.89 -3.68 -5.05
CA GLY A 29 -4.10 -3.17 -6.40
C GLY A 29 -5.53 -2.69 -6.60
N TRP A 30 -6.52 -3.40 -6.03
CA TRP A 30 -7.91 -2.95 -6.02
C TRP A 30 -8.07 -1.66 -5.21
N ALA A 31 -7.49 -1.60 -4.00
CA ALA A 31 -7.53 -0.41 -3.16
C ALA A 31 -6.87 0.80 -3.86
N TRP A 32 -5.71 0.61 -4.49
CA TRP A 32 -5.02 1.65 -5.23
C TRP A 32 -5.82 2.14 -6.45
N PHE A 33 -6.48 1.24 -7.18
CA PHE A 33 -7.32 1.60 -8.32
C PHE A 33 -8.56 2.41 -7.91
N HIS A 34 -9.12 2.12 -6.74
CA HIS A 34 -10.28 2.82 -6.19
C HIS A 34 -9.90 3.99 -5.26
N ALA A 35 -8.61 4.31 -5.15
CA ALA A 35 -8.17 5.43 -4.34
C ALA A 35 -8.82 6.74 -4.86
N PRO A 36 -9.33 7.60 -3.96
CA PRO A 36 -9.96 8.84 -4.36
C PRO A 36 -8.96 9.73 -5.10
N LYS A 37 -9.42 10.35 -6.19
CA LYS A 37 -8.65 11.35 -6.93
C LYS A 37 -8.96 12.71 -6.35
N TRP A 38 -8.08 13.22 -5.51
CA TRP A 38 -8.22 14.52 -4.89
C TRP A 38 -8.15 15.64 -5.94
N THR A 39 -9.15 16.51 -5.92
CA THR A 39 -9.17 17.74 -6.70
C THR A 39 -8.52 18.88 -5.92
N GLU A 40 -8.02 19.88 -6.64
CA GLU A 40 -7.45 21.08 -6.03
C GLU A 40 -8.44 21.79 -5.09
N GLN A 41 -9.74 21.75 -5.41
CA GLN A 41 -10.78 22.35 -4.58
C GLN A 41 -10.97 21.60 -3.24
N GLU A 42 -10.87 20.28 -3.24
CA GLU A 42 -10.94 19.46 -2.01
C GLU A 42 -9.71 19.67 -1.11
N ILE A 43 -8.54 19.85 -1.72
CA ILE A 43 -7.30 20.17 -0.98
C ILE A 43 -7.45 21.54 -0.32
N VAL A 44 -7.86 22.57 -1.06
CA VAL A 44 -8.08 23.91 -0.49
C VAL A 44 -9.14 23.88 0.60
N GLY A 45 -10.25 23.17 0.38
CA GLY A 45 -11.30 23.02 1.40
C GLY A 45 -10.80 22.36 2.68
N SER A 46 -9.94 21.33 2.56
CA SER A 46 -9.32 20.65 3.70
C SER A 46 -8.35 21.58 4.45
N VAL A 47 -7.58 22.39 3.72
CA VAL A 47 -6.66 23.38 4.32
C VAL A 47 -7.43 24.44 5.09
N GLU A 48 -8.48 25.03 4.51
CA GLU A 48 -9.28 26.05 5.20
C GLU A 48 -10.05 25.48 6.40
N LEU A 49 -10.53 24.23 6.32
CA LEU A 49 -11.15 23.55 7.44
C LEU A 49 -10.16 23.36 8.60
N ASN A 50 -8.95 22.87 8.32
CA ASN A 50 -7.92 22.69 9.34
C ASN A 50 -7.48 24.04 9.93
N LEU A 51 -7.32 25.07 9.09
CA LEU A 51 -7.02 26.42 9.56
C LEU A 51 -8.10 26.94 10.51
N ALA A 52 -9.38 26.76 10.17
CA ALA A 52 -10.49 27.18 11.02
C ALA A 52 -10.50 26.42 12.36
N LEU A 53 -10.20 25.12 12.35
CA LEU A 53 -10.04 24.31 13.56
C LEU A 53 -8.89 24.82 14.43
N ASP A 54 -7.73 25.13 13.85
CA ASP A 54 -6.58 25.62 14.61
C ASP A 54 -6.80 27.03 15.16
N LEU A 55 -7.42 27.92 14.37
CA LEU A 55 -7.81 29.25 14.83
C LEU A 55 -8.85 29.19 15.96
N SER A 56 -9.77 28.21 15.94
CA SER A 56 -10.75 28.02 17.02
C SER A 56 -10.12 27.63 18.37
N ARG A 57 -8.91 27.08 18.35
CA ARG A 57 -8.15 26.69 19.56
C ARG A 57 -7.35 27.85 20.14
N LEU A 58 -7.18 28.93 19.38
CA LEU A 58 -6.39 30.08 19.76
C LEU A 58 -7.28 31.22 20.30
N PRO A 59 -6.75 32.11 21.15
CA PRO A 59 -7.50 33.30 21.61
C PRO A 59 -7.91 34.20 20.44
N ALA A 60 -9.02 34.95 20.59
CA ALA A 60 -9.63 35.77 19.53
C ALA A 60 -8.72 36.84 18.88
N ASP A 61 -7.59 37.20 19.51
CA ASP A 61 -6.66 38.26 19.07
C ASP A 61 -5.29 37.73 18.62
N SER A 62 -5.16 36.42 18.42
CA SER A 62 -3.85 35.75 18.53
C SER A 62 -3.01 35.70 17.25
N MET A 63 -3.59 35.82 16.06
CA MET A 63 -2.83 35.54 14.83
C MET A 63 -3.03 36.57 13.71
N PRO A 64 -1.98 37.32 13.32
CA PRO A 64 -2.07 38.28 12.23
C PRO A 64 -2.28 37.58 10.87
N PRO A 65 -2.86 38.27 9.87
CA PRO A 65 -3.18 37.68 8.57
C PRO A 65 -1.97 37.04 7.85
N GLU A 66 -0.77 37.61 8.00
CA GLU A 66 0.45 37.06 7.43
C GLU A 66 0.83 35.70 8.04
N ALA A 67 0.63 35.54 9.35
CA ALA A 67 0.89 34.29 10.04
C ALA A 67 -0.13 33.21 9.62
N GLN A 68 -1.40 33.60 9.41
CA GLN A 68 -2.42 32.69 8.88
C GLN A 68 -2.08 32.21 7.46
N GLN A 69 -1.52 33.06 6.59
CA GLN A 69 -1.07 32.64 5.26
C GLN A 69 0.08 31.63 5.32
N ARG A 70 1.03 31.83 6.23
CA ARG A 70 2.11 30.84 6.45
C ARG A 70 1.56 29.52 6.97
N LEU A 71 0.61 29.57 7.90
CA LEU A 71 -0.05 28.39 8.44
C LEU A 71 -0.84 27.64 7.36
N ARG A 72 -1.58 28.35 6.48
CA ARG A 72 -2.21 27.73 5.30
C ARG A 72 -1.22 27.00 4.41
N ALA A 73 -0.07 27.61 4.13
CA ALA A 73 0.95 26.98 3.29
C ALA A 73 1.52 25.72 3.93
N GLN A 74 1.72 25.71 5.26
CA GLN A 74 2.14 24.53 6.02
C GLN A 74 1.06 23.44 5.99
N LEU A 75 -0.18 23.78 6.33
CA LEU A 75 -1.31 22.85 6.29
C LEU A 75 -1.51 22.24 4.91
N ARG A 76 -1.30 23.03 3.85
CA ARG A 76 -1.35 22.53 2.47
C ARG A 76 -0.28 21.47 2.22
N GLN A 77 0.97 21.71 2.62
CA GLN A 77 2.04 20.73 2.49
C GLN A 77 1.74 19.46 3.29
N GLU A 78 1.16 19.59 4.49
CA GLU A 78 0.78 18.45 5.32
C GLU A 78 -0.34 17.62 4.67
N VAL A 79 -1.38 18.26 4.14
CA VAL A 79 -2.48 17.58 3.43
C VAL A 79 -1.94 16.87 2.18
N GLU A 80 -1.13 17.55 1.37
CA GLU A 80 -0.52 16.95 0.18
C GLU A 80 0.39 15.77 0.53
N ALA A 81 1.16 15.86 1.62
CA ALA A 81 2.01 14.77 2.10
C ALA A 81 1.20 13.57 2.61
N GLN A 82 0.09 13.81 3.31
CA GLN A 82 -0.81 12.74 3.76
C GLN A 82 -1.44 12.01 2.57
N ILE A 83 -1.95 12.76 1.59
CA ILE A 83 -2.49 12.20 0.35
C ILE A 83 -1.43 11.36 -0.38
N ALA A 84 -0.20 11.87 -0.48
CA ALA A 84 0.90 11.14 -1.11
C ALA A 84 1.19 9.83 -0.37
N ALA A 85 1.30 9.86 0.97
CA ALA A 85 1.54 8.68 1.79
C ALA A 85 0.44 7.61 1.63
N GLU A 86 -0.83 8.02 1.63
CA GLU A 86 -1.97 7.12 1.42
C GLU A 86 -1.95 6.43 0.06
N THR A 87 -1.36 7.07 -0.96
CA THR A 87 -1.25 6.49 -2.30
C THR A 87 0.00 5.62 -2.48
N GLU A 88 1.08 5.94 -1.78
CA GLU A 88 2.36 5.25 -1.92
C GLU A 88 2.36 3.87 -1.25
N GLU A 89 1.75 3.75 -0.07
CA GLU A 89 1.65 2.49 0.66
C GLU A 89 0.98 1.36 -0.16
N PRO A 90 -0.28 1.51 -0.66
CA PRO A 90 -0.95 0.46 -1.41
C PRO A 90 -0.22 0.16 -2.74
N ARG A 91 0.40 1.16 -3.37
CA ARG A 91 1.23 0.96 -4.55
C ARG A 91 2.43 0.06 -4.25
N SER A 92 3.17 0.35 -3.18
CA SER A 92 4.35 -0.41 -2.78
C SER A 92 4.00 -1.87 -2.42
N LEU A 93 2.90 -2.07 -1.68
CA LEU A 93 2.41 -3.39 -1.29
C LEU A 93 1.90 -4.19 -2.48
N THR A 94 1.27 -3.52 -3.45
CA THR A 94 0.88 -4.14 -4.73
C THR A 94 2.11 -4.69 -5.47
N MET A 95 3.17 -3.87 -5.59
CA MET A 95 4.40 -4.29 -6.25
C MET A 95 5.11 -5.42 -5.49
N ALA A 96 5.18 -5.33 -4.16
CA ALA A 96 5.76 -6.38 -3.32
C ALA A 96 5.00 -7.71 -3.47
N GLY A 97 3.66 -7.67 -3.46
CA GLY A 97 2.80 -8.83 -3.71
C GLY A 97 3.04 -9.45 -5.09
N LEU A 98 3.12 -8.62 -6.14
CA LEU A 98 3.39 -9.11 -7.50
C LEU A 98 4.75 -9.80 -7.60
N LEU A 99 5.81 -9.21 -7.03
CA LEU A 99 7.14 -9.79 -7.02
C LEU A 99 7.18 -11.12 -6.26
N MET A 100 6.54 -11.18 -5.10
CA MET A 100 6.39 -12.42 -4.33
C MET A 100 5.62 -13.48 -5.12
N GLY A 101 4.56 -13.06 -5.82
CA GLY A 101 3.75 -13.87 -6.73
C GLY A 101 4.59 -14.55 -7.81
N VAL A 102 5.32 -13.72 -8.57
CA VAL A 102 6.21 -14.13 -9.65
C VAL A 102 7.33 -15.04 -9.13
N PHE A 103 7.94 -14.70 -8.00
CA PHE A 103 8.99 -15.51 -7.40
C PHE A 103 8.48 -16.92 -7.03
N GLY A 104 7.28 -17.00 -6.45
CA GLY A 104 6.60 -18.28 -6.17
C GLY A 104 6.41 -19.13 -7.43
N LEU A 105 5.99 -18.51 -8.54
CA LEU A 105 5.84 -19.19 -9.84
C LEU A 105 7.18 -19.69 -10.38
N VAL A 106 8.22 -18.84 -10.36
CA VAL A 106 9.57 -19.22 -10.81
C VAL A 106 10.09 -20.40 -9.99
N GLN A 107 9.94 -20.35 -8.66
CA GLN A 107 10.36 -21.44 -7.78
C GLN A 107 9.63 -22.75 -8.12
N MET A 108 8.32 -22.68 -8.41
CA MET A 108 7.53 -23.84 -8.82
C MET A 108 8.00 -24.42 -10.16
N ILE A 109 8.27 -23.58 -11.16
CA ILE A 109 8.77 -24.01 -12.48
C ILE A 109 10.14 -24.68 -12.33
N VAL A 110 11.06 -24.09 -11.56
CA VAL A 110 12.39 -24.64 -11.31
C VAL A 110 12.30 -25.99 -10.60
N ARG A 111 11.49 -26.08 -9.54
CA ARG A 111 11.27 -27.34 -8.79
C ARG A 111 10.71 -28.43 -9.70
N ARG A 112 9.72 -28.10 -10.55
CA ARG A 112 9.12 -29.03 -11.51
C ARG A 112 10.15 -29.52 -12.53
N ARG A 113 10.97 -28.63 -13.09
CA ARG A 113 12.04 -29.01 -14.04
C ARG A 113 13.09 -29.91 -13.40
N ILE A 114 13.46 -29.65 -12.14
CA ILE A 114 14.41 -30.48 -11.39
C ILE A 114 13.83 -31.88 -11.12
N ALA A 115 12.55 -31.96 -10.71
CA ALA A 115 11.89 -33.25 -10.49
C ALA A 115 11.87 -34.09 -11.77
N GLN A 116 11.46 -33.49 -12.90
CA GLN A 116 11.46 -34.14 -14.21
C GLN A 116 12.85 -34.65 -14.63
N ARG A 117 13.91 -33.87 -14.39
CA ARG A 117 15.29 -34.30 -14.68
C ARG A 117 15.78 -35.43 -13.79
N ARG A 118 15.20 -35.60 -12.61
CA ARG A 118 15.56 -36.66 -11.65
C ARG A 118 14.77 -37.95 -11.86
N GLY A 119 13.90 -38.02 -12.87
CA GLY A 119 13.13 -39.23 -13.19
C GLY A 119 12.08 -39.59 -12.13
N VAL A 120 11.63 -38.60 -11.34
CA VAL A 120 10.52 -38.73 -10.38
C VAL A 120 9.28 -38.04 -10.96
#